data_AF-A0A5N7D6U3-F1
#
_entry.id   AF-A0A5N7D6U3-F1
#
_cell.length_a   1.000
_cell.length_b   1.000
_cell.length_c   1.000
_cell.angle_alpha   90.00
_cell.angle_beta   90.00
_cell.angle_gamma   90.00
#
_symmetry.space_group_name_H-M   'P 1'
#
loop_
_entity.id
_entity.type
_entity.pdbx_description
1 polymer ?
#
loop_
_entity_poly.entity_id
_entity_poly.type
_entity_poly.pdbx_seq_one_letter_code
_entity_poly.pdbx_strand_id
1 'polypeptide(L)'
;MDEEPLSWGHITCDGTVANLESIWVAQYLKFYPLALHQAINEENLQIIKGKFEVETCKDGKKRSATLETWDLLNLKPKTVLDLPNLLYEQYDISSDFLKDAFDPYNIQSSGLVPEKTDEFYKSLKPTKFILSKTRHYSWPKGLATSGLGSANLLEVDVDDDVHIDIKELDDKLKKCKESQTPVYAVVAIIGSTEKGAVDRLSEILKVREKWQKEGLSFLVHADAAWGGCFATMLHQDLERGRPTLGDSDKDSVPALTLRRETEDDLLELQNADSITVDPHKAGYVPYPAGSLVYKDGRMRYLVTWSSPYLSQGSSEDIGVYDVEGR
;
A
#
# COMPACT_ATOMS: atom_id res chain seq x y z
N MET A 1 11.92 -19.86 -7.94
CA MET A 1 12.35 -18.48 -7.67
C MET A 1 11.10 -17.66 -7.86
N ASP A 2 10.58 -17.04 -6.80
CA ASP A 2 9.45 -16.12 -6.95
C ASP A 2 9.96 -14.95 -7.79
N GLU A 3 9.37 -14.76 -8.97
CA GLU A 3 9.68 -13.65 -9.86
C GLU A 3 9.24 -12.35 -9.17
N GLU A 4 10.09 -11.32 -9.16
CA GLU A 4 9.70 -10.03 -8.60
C GLU A 4 8.51 -9.47 -9.38
N PRO A 5 7.51 -8.86 -8.69
CA PRO A 5 6.34 -8.36 -9.38
C PRO A 5 6.72 -7.17 -10.28
N LEU A 6 6.07 -7.07 -11.43
CA LEU A 6 6.23 -5.94 -12.33
C LEU A 6 5.61 -4.68 -11.71
N SER A 7 6.42 -3.65 -11.46
CA SER A 7 5.96 -2.35 -10.95
C SER A 7 5.12 -1.60 -11.98
N TRP A 8 4.23 -0.72 -11.52
CA TRP A 8 3.44 0.15 -12.39
C TRP A 8 3.23 1.51 -11.72
N GLY A 9 3.17 2.59 -12.50
CA GLY A 9 2.85 3.92 -11.98
C GLY A 9 2.20 4.80 -13.04
N HIS A 10 1.58 5.88 -12.59
CA HIS A 10 0.90 6.85 -13.45
C HIS A 10 0.97 8.26 -12.86
N ILE A 11 0.60 9.26 -13.66
CA ILE A 11 0.54 10.68 -13.25
C ILE A 11 -0.83 10.97 -12.66
N THR A 12 -0.85 11.71 -11.56
CA THR A 12 -2.04 12.33 -10.97
C THR A 12 -1.95 13.85 -11.12
N CYS A 13 -3.04 14.59 -10.91
CA CYS A 13 -3.01 16.05 -10.90
C CYS A 13 -2.11 16.60 -9.79
N ASP A 14 -2.04 15.92 -8.65
CA ASP A 14 -1.12 16.23 -7.55
C ASP A 14 -0.89 15.05 -6.59
N GLY A 15 0.07 15.21 -5.68
CA GLY A 15 0.36 14.23 -4.63
C GLY A 15 -0.72 14.08 -3.55
N THR A 16 -1.72 14.98 -3.49
CA THR A 16 -2.90 14.75 -2.65
C THR A 16 -3.76 13.65 -3.25
N VAL A 17 -4.00 13.67 -4.57
CA VAL A 17 -4.75 12.63 -5.25
C VAL A 17 -3.99 11.31 -5.25
N ALA A 18 -2.67 11.31 -5.47
CA ALA A 18 -1.85 10.10 -5.32
C ALA A 18 -1.97 9.46 -3.91
N ASN A 19 -1.97 10.28 -2.85
CA ASN A 19 -2.21 9.80 -1.49
C ASN A 19 -3.66 9.30 -1.27
N LEU A 20 -4.66 9.93 -1.92
CA LEU A 20 -6.05 9.47 -1.86
C LEU A 20 -6.20 8.09 -2.52
N GLU A 21 -5.56 7.88 -3.65
CA GLU A 21 -5.53 6.59 -4.35
C GLU A 21 -4.81 5.52 -3.55
N SER A 22 -3.70 5.85 -2.88
CA SER A 22 -3.02 4.89 -2.01
C SER A 22 -3.89 4.46 -0.82
N ILE A 23 -4.70 5.39 -0.27
CA ILE A 23 -5.73 5.08 0.73
C ILE A 23 -6.79 4.14 0.14
N TRP A 24 -7.27 4.44 -1.07
CA TRP A 24 -8.29 3.66 -1.75
C TRP A 24 -7.81 2.22 -1.99
N VAL A 25 -6.61 2.04 -2.56
CA VAL A 25 -5.98 0.73 -2.76
C VAL A 25 -5.83 -0.05 -1.44
N ALA A 26 -5.30 0.59 -0.40
CA ALA A 26 -5.10 -0.08 0.89
C ALA A 26 -6.43 -0.54 1.50
N GLN A 27 -7.51 0.21 1.29
CA GLN A 27 -8.87 -0.18 1.68
C GLN A 27 -9.30 -1.46 0.96
N TYR A 28 -9.23 -1.51 -0.37
CA TYR A 28 -9.65 -2.68 -1.16
C TYR A 28 -8.83 -3.91 -0.85
N LEU A 29 -7.51 -3.75 -0.80
CA LEU A 29 -6.58 -4.82 -0.44
C LEU A 29 -6.99 -5.47 0.89
N LYS A 30 -7.38 -4.65 1.89
CA LYS A 30 -7.73 -5.14 3.22
C LYS A 30 -9.02 -5.96 3.23
N PHE A 31 -10.02 -5.57 2.46
CA PHE A 31 -11.34 -6.24 2.45
C PHE A 31 -11.49 -7.32 1.38
N TYR A 32 -10.58 -7.39 0.40
CA TYR A 32 -10.65 -8.40 -0.66
C TYR A 32 -10.75 -9.85 -0.12
N PRO A 33 -9.98 -10.28 0.90
CA PRO A 33 -10.11 -11.63 1.46
C PRO A 33 -11.47 -11.88 2.13
N LEU A 34 -12.10 -10.85 2.70
CA LEU A 34 -13.43 -10.95 3.29
C LEU A 34 -14.50 -11.16 2.23
N ALA A 35 -14.43 -10.41 1.12
CA ALA A 35 -15.32 -10.59 -0.01
C ALA A 35 -15.18 -12.01 -0.61
N LEU A 36 -13.94 -12.50 -0.77
CA LEU A 36 -13.68 -13.86 -1.21
C LEU A 36 -14.25 -14.91 -0.25
N HIS A 37 -14.03 -14.73 1.06
CA HIS A 37 -14.54 -15.63 2.09
C HIS A 37 -16.08 -15.72 2.06
N GLN A 38 -16.77 -14.59 1.89
CA GLN A 38 -18.24 -14.54 1.78
C GLN A 38 -18.71 -15.20 0.48
N ALA A 39 -18.08 -14.90 -0.66
CA ALA A 39 -18.41 -15.51 -1.95
C ALA A 39 -18.25 -17.04 -1.95
N ILE A 40 -17.22 -17.56 -1.27
CA ILE A 40 -17.00 -19.00 -1.07
C ILE A 40 -18.06 -19.63 -0.15
N ASN A 41 -18.48 -18.92 0.88
CA ASN A 41 -19.38 -19.47 1.89
C ASN A 41 -20.85 -19.43 1.49
N GLU A 42 -21.26 -18.43 0.71
CA GLU A 42 -22.68 -18.19 0.40
C GLU A 42 -23.15 -18.84 -0.89
N GLU A 43 -22.58 -18.54 -2.07
CA GLU A 43 -23.15 -19.05 -3.34
C GLU A 43 -22.08 -19.24 -4.44
N ASN A 44 -21.60 -18.14 -5.03
CA ASN A 44 -20.90 -18.12 -6.31
C ASN A 44 -19.59 -18.91 -6.36
N LEU A 45 -18.96 -19.17 -5.21
CA LEU A 45 -17.70 -19.92 -5.11
C LEU A 45 -17.79 -21.14 -4.16
N GLN A 46 -18.99 -21.66 -3.89
CA GLN A 46 -19.14 -22.82 -3.00
C GLN A 46 -18.39 -24.08 -3.48
N ILE A 47 -18.16 -24.23 -4.79
CA ILE A 47 -17.47 -25.38 -5.38
C ILE A 47 -16.03 -25.55 -4.84
N ILE A 48 -15.40 -24.46 -4.38
CA ILE A 48 -14.04 -24.45 -3.82
C ILE A 48 -14.01 -24.40 -2.29
N LYS A 49 -15.16 -24.35 -1.60
CA LYS A 49 -15.29 -24.17 -0.13
C LYS A 49 -14.47 -25.15 0.71
N GLY A 50 -14.41 -26.41 0.30
CA GLY A 50 -13.66 -27.45 1.01
C GLY A 50 -12.19 -27.62 0.56
N LYS A 51 -11.73 -26.84 -0.42
CA LYS A 51 -10.49 -27.10 -1.17
C LYS A 51 -9.53 -25.93 -1.20
N PHE A 52 -10.05 -24.69 -1.30
CA PHE A 52 -9.19 -23.53 -1.49
C PHE A 52 -8.51 -23.12 -0.19
N GLU A 53 -7.19 -23.07 -0.24
CA GLU A 53 -6.34 -22.67 0.88
C GLU A 53 -5.57 -21.41 0.53
N VAL A 54 -5.41 -20.54 1.53
CA VAL A 54 -4.64 -19.31 1.43
C VAL A 54 -3.55 -19.31 2.49
N GLU A 55 -2.40 -18.74 2.14
CA GLU A 55 -1.28 -18.56 3.07
C GLU A 55 -1.64 -17.49 4.09
N THR A 56 -1.83 -17.87 5.35
CA THR A 56 -2.06 -16.89 6.42
C THR A 56 -0.80 -16.12 6.75
N CYS A 57 -0.94 -15.05 7.52
CA CYS A 57 0.19 -14.22 7.92
C CYS A 57 1.26 -14.99 8.72
N LYS A 58 0.81 -15.87 9.62
CA LYS A 58 1.62 -16.54 10.66
C LYS A 58 1.55 -18.07 10.61
N ASP A 59 0.37 -18.63 10.34
CA ASP A 59 0.07 -20.03 10.61
C ASP A 59 0.08 -20.92 9.35
N GLY A 60 0.76 -20.49 8.29
CA GLY A 60 0.83 -21.21 7.02
C GLY A 60 -0.49 -21.26 6.25
N LYS A 61 -0.62 -22.22 5.33
CA LYS A 61 -1.84 -22.42 4.54
C LYS A 61 -3.00 -22.92 5.39
N LYS A 62 -4.16 -22.26 5.26
CA LYS A 62 -5.43 -22.68 5.86
C LYS A 62 -6.56 -22.52 4.85
N ARG A 63 -7.65 -23.27 5.05
CA ARG A 63 -8.84 -23.19 4.20
C ARG A 63 -9.48 -21.82 4.30
N SER A 64 -9.62 -21.14 3.16
CA SER A 64 -10.18 -19.77 3.11
C SER A 64 -11.58 -19.70 3.69
N ALA A 65 -12.40 -20.76 3.53
CA ALA A 65 -13.77 -20.80 4.00
C ALA A 65 -13.93 -20.84 5.54
N THR A 66 -12.90 -21.24 6.28
CA THR A 66 -12.95 -21.41 7.74
C THR A 66 -12.00 -20.47 8.47
N LEU A 67 -11.40 -19.52 7.77
CA LEU A 67 -10.53 -18.53 8.40
C LEU A 67 -11.33 -17.56 9.25
N GLU A 68 -10.77 -17.25 10.41
CA GLU A 68 -11.30 -16.20 11.28
C GLU A 68 -11.12 -14.82 10.62
N THR A 69 -12.02 -13.90 10.96
CA THR A 69 -12.00 -12.52 10.44
C THR A 69 -10.65 -11.83 10.65
N TRP A 70 -9.99 -12.07 11.80
CA TRP A 70 -8.66 -11.52 12.08
C TRP A 70 -7.62 -12.00 11.07
N ASP A 71 -7.61 -13.28 10.71
CA ASP A 71 -6.63 -13.82 9.77
C ASP A 71 -6.87 -13.29 8.36
N LEU A 72 -8.13 -13.21 7.93
CA LEU A 72 -8.53 -12.65 6.63
C LEU A 72 -8.09 -11.19 6.47
N LEU A 73 -8.28 -10.37 7.51
CA LEU A 73 -7.85 -8.97 7.54
C LEU A 73 -6.34 -8.78 7.70
N ASN A 74 -5.57 -9.85 7.89
CA ASN A 74 -4.12 -9.79 8.08
C ASN A 74 -3.33 -10.65 7.10
N LEU A 75 -3.94 -11.09 5.99
CA LEU A 75 -3.17 -11.63 4.88
C LEU A 75 -2.12 -10.61 4.40
N LYS A 76 -0.96 -11.10 3.94
CA LYS A 76 0.10 -10.24 3.40
C LYS A 76 -0.36 -9.60 2.10
N PRO A 77 0.04 -8.35 1.78
CA PRO A 77 -0.33 -7.69 0.52
C PRO A 77 -0.12 -8.60 -0.70
N LYS A 78 1.07 -9.21 -0.82
CA LYS A 78 1.39 -10.17 -1.88
C LYS A 78 0.39 -11.32 -1.95
N THR A 79 0.08 -11.95 -0.81
CA THR A 79 -0.88 -13.06 -0.74
C THR A 79 -2.24 -12.64 -1.31
N VAL A 80 -2.73 -11.45 -0.96
CA VAL A 80 -4.02 -10.95 -1.46
C VAL A 80 -3.96 -10.72 -2.97
N LEU A 81 -2.89 -10.11 -3.49
CA LEU A 81 -2.69 -9.85 -4.91
C LEU A 81 -2.51 -11.13 -5.74
N ASP A 82 -2.06 -12.22 -5.12
CA ASP A 82 -1.94 -13.54 -5.77
C ASP A 82 -3.30 -14.28 -5.88
N LEU A 83 -4.33 -13.91 -5.10
CA LEU A 83 -5.61 -14.64 -5.03
C LEU A 83 -6.30 -14.81 -6.40
N PRO A 84 -6.45 -13.76 -7.25
CA PRO A 84 -7.07 -13.94 -8.56
C PRO A 84 -6.35 -14.99 -9.42
N ASN A 85 -5.02 -14.91 -9.47
CA ASN A 85 -4.19 -15.84 -10.25
C ASN A 85 -4.29 -17.27 -9.68
N LEU A 86 -4.26 -17.43 -8.36
CA LEU A 86 -4.39 -18.74 -7.72
C LEU A 86 -5.76 -19.38 -8.01
N LEU A 87 -6.83 -18.58 -8.02
CA LEU A 87 -8.17 -19.05 -8.34
C LEU A 87 -8.28 -19.50 -9.81
N TYR A 88 -7.66 -18.74 -10.72
CA TYR A 88 -7.59 -19.11 -12.13
C TYR A 88 -6.75 -20.39 -12.35
N GLU A 89 -5.53 -20.43 -11.85
CA GLU A 89 -4.61 -21.56 -12.06
C GLU A 89 -5.12 -22.87 -11.45
N GLN A 90 -5.79 -22.83 -10.29
CA GLN A 90 -6.23 -24.02 -9.58
C GLN A 90 -7.64 -24.49 -9.95
N TYR A 91 -8.52 -23.57 -10.38
CA TYR A 91 -9.94 -23.86 -10.56
C TYR A 91 -10.54 -23.29 -11.86
N ASP A 92 -9.73 -22.70 -12.74
CA ASP A 92 -10.17 -22.09 -14.01
C ASP A 92 -11.24 -21.00 -13.81
N ILE A 93 -11.18 -20.31 -12.66
CA ILE A 93 -12.06 -19.19 -12.35
C ILE A 93 -11.54 -17.95 -13.09
N SER A 94 -12.29 -17.49 -14.09
CA SER A 94 -11.94 -16.29 -14.85
C SER A 94 -12.09 -15.00 -14.03
N SER A 95 -11.37 -13.96 -14.46
CA SER A 95 -11.48 -12.60 -13.92
C SER A 95 -12.92 -12.07 -13.94
N ASP A 96 -13.64 -12.30 -15.03
CA ASP A 96 -15.02 -11.84 -15.21
C ASP A 96 -15.98 -12.55 -14.24
N PHE A 97 -15.84 -13.87 -14.09
CA PHE A 97 -16.64 -14.62 -13.12
C PHE A 97 -16.32 -14.19 -11.69
N LEU A 98 -15.05 -13.97 -11.38
CA LEU A 98 -14.60 -13.54 -10.06
C LEU A 98 -15.17 -12.17 -9.68
N LYS A 99 -15.22 -11.25 -10.63
CA LYS A 99 -15.86 -9.94 -10.46
C LYS A 99 -17.34 -10.10 -10.07
N ASP A 100 -18.11 -10.81 -10.89
CA ASP A 100 -19.55 -11.00 -10.65
C ASP A 100 -19.79 -11.73 -9.32
N ALA A 101 -18.93 -12.68 -8.97
CA ALA A 101 -18.99 -13.41 -7.71
C ALA A 101 -18.78 -12.50 -6.49
N PHE A 102 -17.96 -11.45 -6.64
CA PHE A 102 -17.56 -10.53 -5.57
C PHE A 102 -18.49 -9.32 -5.43
N ASP A 103 -19.20 -8.94 -6.49
CA ASP A 103 -20.05 -7.74 -6.53
C ASP A 103 -21.00 -7.57 -5.33
N PRO A 104 -21.63 -8.63 -4.80
CA PRO A 104 -22.49 -8.50 -3.62
C PRO A 104 -21.74 -8.24 -2.30
N TYR A 105 -20.43 -8.49 -2.25
CA TYR A 105 -19.64 -8.56 -1.02
C TYR A 105 -18.47 -7.58 -0.97
N ASN A 106 -18.04 -7.08 -2.13
CA ASN A 106 -16.94 -6.14 -2.21
C ASN A 106 -17.42 -4.72 -1.88
N ILE A 107 -16.59 -4.00 -1.14
CA ILE A 107 -16.92 -2.67 -0.64
C ILE A 107 -17.03 -1.59 -1.75
N GLN A 108 -16.71 -1.92 -3.01
CA GLN A 108 -16.76 -1.01 -4.18
C GLN A 108 -18.17 -0.89 -4.68
N SER A 109 -18.82 -2.04 -4.83
CA SER A 109 -20.21 -2.14 -5.26
C SER A 109 -21.17 -1.98 -4.08
N SER A 110 -20.83 -2.53 -2.91
CA SER A 110 -21.75 -2.66 -1.79
C SER A 110 -21.61 -1.57 -0.71
N GLY A 111 -20.54 -0.78 -0.76
CA GLY A 111 -20.12 0.08 0.34
C GLY A 111 -19.60 -0.72 1.55
N LEU A 112 -19.14 -0.01 2.60
CA LEU A 112 -18.54 -0.64 3.78
C LEU A 112 -19.54 -1.41 4.65
N VAL A 113 -20.83 -1.09 4.56
CA VAL A 113 -21.89 -1.67 5.39
C VAL A 113 -23.03 -2.13 4.49
N PRO A 114 -22.82 -3.21 3.72
CA PRO A 114 -23.80 -3.69 2.77
C PRO A 114 -24.96 -4.39 3.47
N GLU A 115 -26.18 -4.28 2.92
CA GLU A 115 -27.39 -4.84 3.55
C GLU A 115 -27.27 -6.36 3.80
N LYS A 116 -26.66 -7.10 2.86
CA LYS A 116 -26.52 -8.55 2.95
C LYS A 116 -25.62 -9.02 4.10
N THR A 117 -24.59 -8.23 4.44
CA THR A 117 -23.57 -8.60 5.44
C THR A 117 -23.37 -7.51 6.50
N ASP A 118 -24.41 -6.71 6.72
CA ASP A 118 -24.43 -5.55 7.61
C ASP A 118 -23.96 -5.90 9.02
N GLU A 119 -24.53 -6.95 9.62
CA GLU A 119 -24.14 -7.40 10.97
C GLU A 119 -22.66 -7.80 11.06
N PHE A 120 -22.13 -8.46 10.02
CA PHE A 120 -20.73 -8.85 9.95
C PHE A 120 -19.83 -7.62 9.88
N TYR A 121 -20.09 -6.69 8.97
CA TYR A 121 -19.29 -5.48 8.81
C TYR A 121 -19.42 -4.53 10.02
N LYS A 122 -20.59 -4.44 10.65
CA LYS A 122 -20.80 -3.71 11.92
C LYS A 122 -20.01 -4.29 13.09
N SER A 123 -19.69 -5.58 13.05
CA SER A 123 -18.85 -6.22 14.07
C SER A 123 -17.36 -5.89 13.93
N LEU A 124 -16.93 -5.38 12.76
CA LEU A 124 -15.53 -5.07 12.50
C LEU A 124 -15.10 -3.84 13.30
N LYS A 125 -13.89 -3.91 13.86
CA LYS A 125 -13.28 -2.75 14.50
C LYS A 125 -12.82 -1.75 13.45
N PRO A 126 -12.93 -0.44 13.71
CA PRO A 126 -12.45 0.58 12.78
C PRO A 126 -10.95 0.43 12.51
N THR A 127 -10.62 -0.08 11.31
CA THR A 127 -9.26 -0.30 10.83
C THR A 127 -8.49 1.02 10.77
N LYS A 128 -7.21 1.00 11.12
CA LYS A 128 -6.39 2.21 11.26
C LYS A 128 -5.40 2.42 10.12
N PHE A 129 -5.12 3.67 9.81
CA PHE A 129 -3.89 4.11 9.16
C PHE A 129 -2.94 4.65 10.23
N ILE A 130 -1.65 4.39 10.10
CA ILE A 130 -0.64 4.84 11.08
C ILE A 130 0.44 5.65 10.38
N LEU A 131 0.76 6.83 10.90
CA LEU A 131 1.84 7.70 10.42
C LEU A 131 2.17 8.77 11.45
N SER A 132 3.28 9.48 11.26
CA SER A 132 3.72 10.52 12.19
C SER A 132 2.78 11.73 12.25
N LYS A 133 2.79 12.47 13.37
CA LYS A 133 1.99 13.71 13.57
C LYS A 133 2.36 14.83 12.60
N THR A 134 3.53 14.77 11.99
CA THR A 134 4.03 15.74 11.00
C THR A 134 3.51 15.48 9.59
N ARG A 135 2.56 14.55 9.44
CA ARG A 135 1.89 14.22 8.18
C ARG A 135 1.30 15.43 7.45
N HIS A 136 1.30 15.34 6.13
CA HIS A 136 0.60 16.27 5.26
C HIS A 136 -0.92 16.17 5.45
N TYR A 137 -1.64 17.28 5.24
CA TYR A 137 -3.10 17.33 5.42
C TYR A 137 -3.89 16.44 4.44
N SER A 138 -3.24 15.97 3.36
CA SER A 138 -3.84 15.04 2.38
C SER A 138 -4.34 13.76 3.04
N TRP A 139 -3.64 13.24 4.06
CA TRP A 139 -4.01 12.01 4.75
C TRP A 139 -5.35 12.09 5.51
N PRO A 140 -5.54 12.99 6.49
CA PRO A 140 -6.80 13.08 7.22
C PRO A 140 -7.95 13.52 6.29
N LYS A 141 -7.66 14.34 5.27
CA LYS A 141 -8.63 14.69 4.23
C LYS A 141 -9.03 13.46 3.41
N GLY A 142 -8.06 12.69 2.93
CA GLY A 142 -8.30 11.50 2.10
C GLY A 142 -9.10 10.44 2.84
N LEU A 143 -8.80 10.20 4.12
CA LEU A 143 -9.61 9.31 4.96
C LEU A 143 -11.04 9.80 5.16
N ALA A 144 -11.24 11.11 5.34
CA ALA A 144 -12.58 11.67 5.43
C ALA A 144 -13.34 11.51 4.10
N THR A 145 -12.68 11.79 2.97
CA THR A 145 -13.26 11.68 1.62
C THR A 145 -13.59 10.24 1.24
N SER A 146 -12.78 9.26 1.64
CA SER A 146 -13.03 7.83 1.35
C SER A 146 -14.09 7.18 2.26
N GLY A 147 -14.71 7.94 3.15
CA GLY A 147 -15.71 7.43 4.10
C GLY A 147 -15.11 6.64 5.28
N LEU A 148 -13.78 6.58 5.40
CA LEU A 148 -13.09 5.96 6.53
C LEU A 148 -13.11 6.84 7.77
N GLY A 149 -13.19 8.17 7.61
CA GLY A 149 -13.18 9.13 8.70
C GLY A 149 -11.77 9.40 9.25
N SER A 150 -11.43 10.68 9.42
CA SER A 150 -10.11 11.12 9.88
C SER A 150 -9.74 10.61 11.28
N ALA A 151 -10.73 10.25 12.12
CA ALA A 151 -10.51 9.65 13.44
C ALA A 151 -9.93 8.22 13.39
N ASN A 152 -9.90 7.59 12.21
CA ASN A 152 -9.22 6.31 11.99
C ASN A 152 -7.73 6.47 11.65
N LEU A 153 -7.23 7.69 11.72
CA LEU A 153 -5.82 7.99 11.68
C LEU A 153 -5.21 7.88 13.08
N LEU A 154 -4.34 6.90 13.25
CA LEU A 154 -3.60 6.69 14.48
C LEU A 154 -2.22 7.32 14.32
N GLU A 155 -2.11 8.56 14.77
CA GLU A 155 -0.86 9.31 14.74
C GLU A 155 0.23 8.68 15.60
N VAL A 156 1.50 8.90 15.27
CA VAL A 156 2.69 8.59 16.08
C VAL A 156 3.48 9.88 16.30
N ASP A 157 4.01 10.12 17.49
CA ASP A 157 4.96 11.21 17.73
C ASP A 157 6.24 11.02 16.90
N VAL A 158 7.05 12.08 16.89
CA VAL A 158 8.33 12.11 16.21
C VAL A 158 9.47 12.20 17.22
N ASP A 159 10.65 11.71 16.82
CA ASP A 159 11.89 11.90 17.57
C ASP A 159 12.45 13.33 17.42
N ASP A 160 13.60 13.60 18.07
CA ASP A 160 14.24 14.91 18.07
C ASP A 160 14.68 15.37 16.66
N ASP A 161 14.86 14.42 15.72
CA ASP A 161 15.20 14.67 14.32
C ASP A 161 13.96 14.72 13.41
N VAL A 162 12.77 14.67 13.99
CA VAL A 162 11.47 14.78 13.32
C VAL A 162 11.15 13.54 12.46
N HIS A 163 11.76 12.39 12.76
CA HIS A 163 11.38 11.09 12.22
C HIS A 163 10.28 10.47 13.07
N ILE A 164 9.41 9.64 12.49
CA ILE A 164 8.46 8.83 13.24
C ILE A 164 9.13 8.03 14.37
N ASP A 165 8.59 8.09 15.59
CA ASP A 165 9.12 7.32 16.71
C ASP A 165 8.79 5.83 16.52
N ILE A 166 9.81 5.04 16.20
CA ILE A 166 9.69 3.60 15.93
C ILE A 166 9.23 2.81 17.16
N LYS A 167 9.61 3.23 18.37
CA LYS A 167 9.18 2.56 19.60
C LYS A 167 7.70 2.82 19.83
N GLU A 168 7.24 4.05 19.65
CA GLU A 168 5.82 4.37 19.80
C GLU A 168 4.97 3.73 18.69
N LEU A 169 5.48 3.66 17.46
CA LEU A 169 4.87 2.88 16.36
C LEU A 169 4.69 1.41 16.77
N ASP A 170 5.73 0.77 17.31
CA ASP A 170 5.68 -0.62 17.77
C ASP A 170 4.65 -0.81 18.90
N ASP A 171 4.61 0.11 19.87
CA ASP A 171 3.65 0.08 20.97
C ASP A 171 2.20 0.24 20.47
N LYS A 172 1.96 1.05 19.43
CA LYS A 172 0.64 1.20 18.82
C LYS A 172 0.22 -0.03 18.03
N LEU A 173 1.13 -0.63 17.26
CA LEU A 173 0.88 -1.90 16.57
C LEU A 173 0.60 -3.03 17.55
N LYS A 174 1.31 -3.09 18.68
CA LYS A 174 1.03 -4.02 19.77
C LYS A 174 -0.40 -3.88 20.30
N LYS A 175 -0.83 -2.65 20.61
CA LYS A 175 -2.21 -2.39 21.06
C LYS A 175 -3.22 -2.81 20.00
N CYS A 176 -2.98 -2.51 18.73
CA CYS A 176 -3.82 -2.97 17.62
C CYS A 176 -3.92 -4.50 17.57
N LYS A 177 -2.81 -5.22 17.75
CA LYS A 177 -2.81 -6.69 17.79
C LYS A 177 -3.61 -7.23 18.97
N GLU A 178 -3.35 -6.71 20.18
CA GLU A 178 -4.01 -7.13 21.42
C GLU A 178 -5.53 -6.87 21.37
N SER A 179 -5.91 -5.73 20.78
CA SER A 179 -7.32 -5.37 20.62
C SER A 179 -7.94 -5.90 19.35
N GLN A 180 -7.25 -6.71 18.52
CA GLN A 180 -7.72 -7.13 17.20
C GLN A 180 -8.27 -5.97 16.33
N THR A 181 -7.59 -4.82 16.36
CA THR A 181 -7.86 -3.69 15.45
C THR A 181 -6.95 -3.82 14.23
N PRO A 182 -7.49 -4.04 13.02
CA PRO A 182 -6.66 -4.18 11.83
C PRO A 182 -5.99 -2.85 11.44
N VAL A 183 -4.95 -2.94 10.61
CA VAL A 183 -4.22 -1.78 10.08
C VAL A 183 -4.23 -1.86 8.56
N TYR A 184 -4.69 -0.80 7.88
CA TYR A 184 -4.63 -0.68 6.42
C TYR A 184 -3.18 -0.54 5.98
N ALA A 185 -2.54 0.54 6.44
CA ALA A 185 -1.17 0.87 6.09
C ALA A 185 -0.45 1.61 7.23
N VAL A 186 0.88 1.49 7.21
CA VAL A 186 1.80 2.42 7.87
C VAL A 186 2.42 3.30 6.78
N VAL A 187 2.42 4.62 6.99
CA VAL A 187 3.01 5.58 6.04
C VAL A 187 4.34 6.08 6.58
N ALA A 188 5.39 5.96 5.75
CA ALA A 188 6.67 6.61 5.96
C ALA A 188 6.70 7.94 5.19
N ILE A 189 7.00 9.04 5.85
CA ILE A 189 7.15 10.34 5.20
C ILE A 189 8.60 10.49 4.73
N ILE A 190 8.80 10.54 3.42
CA ILE A 190 10.11 10.70 2.80
C ILE A 190 10.20 12.15 2.34
N GLY A 191 10.75 13.00 3.21
CA GLY A 191 10.83 14.44 2.98
C GLY A 191 9.62 15.18 3.53
N SER A 192 9.53 15.30 4.86
CA SER A 192 8.47 16.04 5.55
C SER A 192 8.37 17.49 5.07
N THR A 193 7.15 18.01 4.97
CA THR A 193 6.87 19.33 4.40
C THR A 193 7.59 20.46 5.16
N GLU A 194 7.64 20.36 6.49
CA GLU A 194 8.14 21.45 7.35
C GLU A 194 9.67 21.42 7.53
N LYS A 195 10.30 20.24 7.48
CA LYS A 195 11.71 20.05 7.85
C LYS A 195 12.54 19.28 6.84
N GLY A 196 11.92 18.68 5.82
CA GLY A 196 12.61 17.80 4.88
C GLY A 196 13.12 16.49 5.50
N ALA A 197 12.72 16.16 6.74
CA ALA A 197 13.08 14.92 7.43
C ALA A 197 12.60 13.68 6.66
N VAL A 198 13.36 12.60 6.73
CA VAL A 198 13.07 11.32 6.07
C VAL A 198 12.85 10.28 7.15
N ASP A 199 11.62 9.80 7.28
CA ASP A 199 11.31 8.71 8.21
C ASP A 199 12.17 7.48 7.89
N ARG A 200 12.55 6.76 8.95
CA ARG A 200 13.42 5.57 8.85
C ARG A 200 12.66 4.38 8.27
N LEU A 201 12.46 4.40 6.94
CA LEU A 201 11.73 3.37 6.20
C LEU A 201 12.32 1.98 6.43
N SER A 202 13.64 1.87 6.53
CA SER A 202 14.34 0.63 6.88
C SER A 202 13.88 0.03 8.22
N GLU A 203 13.59 0.87 9.22
CA GLU A 203 13.10 0.44 10.53
C GLU A 203 11.61 0.09 10.48
N ILE A 204 10.80 0.85 9.74
CA ILE A 204 9.35 0.57 9.54
C ILE A 204 9.17 -0.80 8.86
N LEU A 205 10.00 -1.12 7.87
CA LEU A 205 9.96 -2.41 7.17
C LEU A 205 10.31 -3.57 8.12
N LYS A 206 11.32 -3.41 8.98
CA LYS A 206 11.65 -4.40 10.03
C LYS A 206 10.51 -4.58 11.04
N VAL A 207 9.83 -3.49 11.40
CA VAL A 207 8.62 -3.54 12.25
C VAL A 207 7.49 -4.31 11.54
N ARG A 208 7.26 -4.10 10.24
CA ARG A 208 6.31 -4.89 9.44
C ARG A 208 6.64 -6.38 9.49
N GLU A 209 7.89 -6.76 9.22
CA GLU A 209 8.32 -8.16 9.26
C GLU A 209 8.13 -8.81 10.63
N LYS A 210 8.45 -8.07 11.70
CA LYS A 210 8.23 -8.51 13.09
C LYS A 210 6.76 -8.79 13.35
N TRP A 211 5.88 -7.84 13.01
CA TRP A 211 4.44 -8.00 13.30
C TRP A 211 3.75 -9.02 12.40
N GLN A 212 4.23 -9.22 11.16
CA GLN A 212 3.74 -10.30 10.31
C GLN A 212 4.01 -11.68 10.91
N LYS A 213 5.17 -11.89 11.55
CA LYS A 213 5.45 -13.12 12.33
C LYS A 213 4.48 -13.31 13.51
N GLU A 214 3.87 -12.23 13.98
CA GLU A 214 2.85 -12.24 15.03
C GLU A 214 1.41 -12.21 14.51
N GLY A 215 1.20 -12.29 13.19
CA GLY A 215 -0.12 -12.35 12.58
C GLY A 215 -0.83 -11.00 12.45
N LEU A 216 -0.07 -9.90 12.39
CA LEU A 216 -0.56 -8.56 12.04
C LEU A 216 0.16 -8.09 10.76
N SER A 217 -0.61 -7.83 9.70
CA SER A 217 -0.08 -7.37 8.42
C SER A 217 -0.75 -6.09 7.95
N PHE A 218 0.04 -5.26 7.29
CA PHE A 218 -0.35 -3.96 6.77
C PHE A 218 0.50 -3.60 5.56
N LEU A 219 -0.01 -2.69 4.75
CA LEU A 219 0.70 -2.07 3.64
C LEU A 219 1.72 -1.05 4.17
N VAL A 220 2.85 -0.88 3.50
CA VAL A 220 3.79 0.23 3.75
C VAL A 220 3.75 1.16 2.55
N HIS A 221 3.31 2.39 2.77
CA HIS A 221 3.30 3.44 1.76
C HIS A 221 4.39 4.46 2.08
N ALA A 222 5.16 4.86 1.08
CA ALA A 222 6.10 5.97 1.20
C ALA A 222 5.48 7.24 0.62
N ASP A 223 5.14 8.20 1.48
CA ASP A 223 4.78 9.55 1.05
C ASP A 223 6.08 10.29 0.72
N ALA A 224 6.57 10.08 -0.50
CA ALA A 224 7.79 10.67 -1.03
C ALA A 224 7.48 11.82 -2.00
N ALA A 225 6.34 12.51 -1.80
CA ALA A 225 5.93 13.59 -2.69
C ALA A 225 7.05 14.63 -2.88
N TRP A 226 7.72 15.01 -1.78
CA TRP A 226 8.92 15.84 -1.84
C TRP A 226 10.20 15.03 -2.02
N GLY A 227 10.42 14.00 -1.20
CA GLY A 227 11.70 13.29 -1.11
C GLY A 227 12.02 12.32 -2.26
N GLY A 228 11.04 11.93 -3.06
CA GLY A 228 11.19 10.85 -4.03
C GLY A 228 12.19 11.16 -5.15
N CYS A 229 12.22 12.39 -5.66
CA CYS A 229 13.16 12.78 -6.71
C CYS A 229 14.63 12.76 -6.24
N PHE A 230 14.89 12.84 -4.93
CA PHE A 230 16.24 12.75 -4.37
C PHE A 230 16.82 11.33 -4.48
N ALA A 231 16.01 10.31 -4.79
CA ALA A 231 16.51 8.98 -5.14
C ALA A 231 17.43 8.97 -6.38
N THR A 232 17.37 10.01 -7.22
CA THR A 232 18.31 10.20 -8.34
C THR A 232 19.76 10.46 -7.90
N MET A 233 19.95 10.82 -6.63
CA MET A 233 21.26 11.05 -6.02
C MET A 233 21.86 9.79 -5.38
N LEU A 234 21.15 8.66 -5.42
CA LEU A 234 21.63 7.38 -4.90
C LEU A 234 22.82 6.88 -5.73
N HIS A 235 23.84 6.33 -5.05
CA HIS A 235 24.98 5.73 -5.73
C HIS A 235 24.58 4.40 -6.39
N GLN A 236 24.78 4.28 -7.72
CA GLN A 236 24.45 3.07 -8.48
C GLN A 236 25.48 1.94 -8.28
N ASP A 237 26.73 2.28 -7.92
CA ASP A 237 27.77 1.32 -7.57
C ASP A 237 27.83 1.13 -6.04
N LEU A 238 27.61 -0.11 -5.59
CA LEU A 238 27.61 -0.54 -4.19
C LEU A 238 28.97 -0.42 -3.47
N GLU A 239 30.04 -0.12 -4.21
CA GLU A 239 31.30 0.33 -3.63
C GLU A 239 31.04 1.73 -3.05
N ARG A 240 30.72 1.80 -1.75
CA ARG A 240 30.49 2.99 -0.91
C ARG A 240 31.67 3.99 -0.88
N GLY A 241 32.22 4.32 -2.04
CA GLY A 241 33.26 5.31 -2.25
C GLY A 241 32.66 6.70 -2.28
N ARG A 242 33.46 7.69 -1.86
CA ARG A 242 33.11 9.09 -2.05
C ARG A 242 32.93 9.36 -3.56
N PRO A 243 32.04 10.28 -3.96
CA PRO A 243 31.97 10.73 -5.34
C PRO A 243 33.37 11.10 -5.83
N THR A 244 33.82 10.48 -6.92
CA THR A 244 34.93 11.04 -7.69
C THR A 244 34.40 12.24 -8.45
N LEU A 245 35.18 13.33 -8.54
CA LEU A 245 34.81 14.55 -9.26
C LEU A 245 34.16 14.22 -10.61
N GLY A 246 32.94 14.69 -10.83
CA GLY A 246 32.15 14.46 -12.03
C GLY A 246 32.24 15.63 -13.02
N ASP A 247 31.67 15.48 -14.21
CA ASP A 247 31.66 16.53 -15.24
C ASP A 247 30.97 17.84 -14.79
N SER A 248 30.17 17.81 -13.71
CA SER A 248 29.56 18.97 -13.06
C SER A 248 30.53 19.85 -12.27
N ASP A 249 31.74 19.35 -11.97
CA ASP A 249 32.76 20.10 -11.23
C ASP A 249 33.59 21.04 -12.13
N LYS A 250 33.18 21.22 -13.39
CA LYS A 250 33.83 22.13 -14.35
C LYS A 250 33.57 23.61 -14.04
N ASP A 251 32.50 23.94 -13.31
CA ASP A 251 32.15 25.32 -12.93
C ASP A 251 31.67 25.45 -11.46
N SER A 252 32.59 25.84 -10.57
CA SER A 252 32.48 26.56 -9.28
C SER A 252 31.41 26.26 -8.19
N VAL A 253 30.45 25.35 -8.35
CA VAL A 253 29.53 24.97 -7.24
C VAL A 253 29.56 23.46 -7.01
N PRO A 254 30.17 22.97 -5.91
CA PRO A 254 30.27 21.53 -5.64
C PRO A 254 28.89 20.94 -5.32
N ALA A 255 28.59 19.77 -5.87
CA ALA A 255 27.45 18.98 -5.45
C ALA A 255 27.71 18.36 -4.07
N LEU A 256 26.79 18.54 -3.12
CA LEU A 256 26.78 17.82 -1.85
C LEU A 256 25.98 16.53 -2.01
N THR A 257 26.42 15.46 -1.33
CA THR A 257 25.73 14.16 -1.35
C THR A 257 24.64 14.09 -0.28
N LEU A 258 23.78 13.08 -0.41
CA LEU A 258 22.87 12.68 0.65
C LEU A 258 23.65 12.35 1.92
N ARG A 259 23.00 12.56 3.08
CA ARG A 259 23.47 11.96 4.32
C ARG A 259 23.33 10.45 4.21
N ARG A 260 24.25 9.70 4.81
CA ARG A 260 24.26 8.23 4.73
C ARG A 260 22.96 7.60 5.24
N GLU A 261 22.42 8.10 6.34
CA GLU A 261 21.12 7.65 6.89
C GLU A 261 19.98 7.86 5.88
N THR A 262 19.94 9.03 5.24
CA THR A 262 18.95 9.34 4.20
C THR A 262 19.11 8.48 2.96
N GLU A 263 20.36 8.18 2.57
CA GLU A 263 20.66 7.28 1.46
C GLU A 263 20.16 5.86 1.75
N ASP A 264 20.44 5.33 2.96
CA ASP A 264 19.99 4.01 3.38
C ASP A 264 18.46 3.90 3.33
N ASP A 265 17.71 4.92 3.78
CA ASP A 265 16.23 4.90 3.75
C ASP A 265 15.63 5.21 2.37
N LEU A 266 16.30 6.01 1.52
CA LEU A 266 15.87 6.20 0.13
C LEU A 266 16.07 4.93 -0.71
N LEU A 267 17.11 4.13 -0.43
CA LEU A 267 17.28 2.81 -1.06
C LEU A 267 16.13 1.86 -0.71
N GLU A 268 15.55 1.98 0.48
CA GLU A 268 14.42 1.16 0.93
C GLU A 268 13.07 1.53 0.29
N LEU A 269 13.00 2.63 -0.49
CA LEU A 269 11.80 2.96 -1.28
C LEU A 269 11.35 1.78 -2.15
N GLN A 270 12.28 1.00 -2.70
CA GLN A 270 11.99 -0.21 -3.49
C GLN A 270 11.24 -1.31 -2.72
N ASN A 271 11.18 -1.22 -1.39
CA ASN A 271 10.54 -2.18 -0.49
C ASN A 271 9.21 -1.67 0.10
N ALA A 272 8.86 -0.40 -0.14
CA ALA A 272 7.51 0.08 0.06
C ALA A 272 6.55 -0.57 -0.96
N ASP A 273 5.30 -0.78 -0.57
CA ASP A 273 4.30 -1.39 -1.45
C ASP A 273 3.77 -0.36 -2.47
N SER A 274 3.75 0.92 -2.08
CA SER A 274 3.44 2.04 -2.96
C SER A 274 4.17 3.32 -2.55
N ILE A 275 4.39 4.22 -3.50
CA ILE A 275 5.15 5.46 -3.34
C ILE A 275 4.42 6.59 -4.04
N THR A 276 4.10 7.66 -3.32
CA THR A 276 3.73 8.95 -3.93
C THR A 276 5.00 9.74 -4.21
N VAL A 277 5.12 10.34 -5.39
CA VAL A 277 6.22 11.26 -5.75
C VAL A 277 5.65 12.38 -6.61
N ASP A 278 6.11 13.62 -6.43
CA ASP A 278 5.59 14.75 -7.21
C ASP A 278 6.66 15.30 -8.16
N PRO A 279 6.55 15.03 -9.47
CA PRO A 279 7.36 15.71 -10.47
C PRO A 279 7.30 17.25 -10.37
N HIS A 280 6.14 17.82 -9.98
CA HIS A 280 6.01 19.28 -9.81
C HIS A 280 6.64 19.87 -8.53
N LYS A 281 7.29 19.02 -7.71
CA LYS A 281 8.05 19.44 -6.52
C LYS A 281 9.54 19.44 -6.84
N ALA A 282 10.28 18.44 -6.33
CA ALA A 282 11.72 18.33 -6.53
C ALA A 282 12.10 17.80 -7.93
N GLY A 283 11.11 17.48 -8.78
CA GLY A 283 11.31 17.07 -10.16
C GLY A 283 11.36 18.22 -11.18
N TYR A 284 11.12 19.47 -10.75
CA TYR A 284 11.17 20.68 -11.59
C TYR A 284 10.20 20.69 -12.80
N VAL A 285 9.11 19.93 -12.74
CA VAL A 285 8.04 19.97 -13.74
C VAL A 285 7.01 21.04 -13.34
N PRO A 286 6.43 21.82 -14.28
CA PRO A 286 5.32 22.72 -13.94
C PRO A 286 4.10 21.96 -13.43
N TYR A 287 3.31 22.58 -12.56
CA TYR A 287 1.98 22.07 -12.21
C TYR A 287 1.07 21.95 -13.45
N PRO A 288 0.12 20.99 -13.48
CA PRO A 288 -0.07 19.88 -12.53
C PRO A 288 0.79 18.65 -12.89
N ALA A 289 1.47 18.05 -11.91
CA ALA A 289 2.17 16.78 -12.07
C ALA A 289 2.50 16.11 -10.71
N GLY A 290 1.57 15.30 -10.21
CA GLY A 290 1.83 14.30 -9.16
C GLY A 290 2.01 12.90 -9.77
N SER A 291 2.37 11.91 -8.95
CA SER A 291 2.32 10.51 -9.38
C SER A 291 2.23 9.52 -8.23
N LEU A 292 1.75 8.33 -8.57
CA LEU A 292 1.69 7.16 -7.70
C LEU A 292 2.34 5.97 -8.39
N VAL A 293 3.19 5.26 -7.64
CA VAL A 293 3.89 4.06 -8.10
C VAL A 293 3.57 2.90 -7.16
N TYR A 294 3.26 1.74 -7.73
CA TYR A 294 3.10 0.48 -7.01
C TYR A 294 4.29 -0.43 -7.26
N LYS A 295 4.82 -1.04 -6.19
CA LYS A 295 5.83 -2.10 -6.32
C LYS A 295 5.28 -3.29 -7.09
N ASP A 296 4.05 -3.68 -6.77
CA ASP A 296 3.31 -4.70 -7.51
C ASP A 296 2.20 -4.03 -8.32
N GLY A 297 2.39 -3.96 -9.65
CA GLY A 297 1.48 -3.27 -10.54
C GLY A 297 0.06 -3.84 -10.53
N ARG A 298 -0.17 -5.06 -10.02
CA ARG A 298 -1.52 -5.63 -9.86
C ARG A 298 -2.37 -4.84 -8.88
N MET A 299 -1.77 -4.06 -7.99
CA MET A 299 -2.48 -3.16 -7.06
C MET A 299 -3.40 -2.17 -7.77
N ARG A 300 -3.09 -1.78 -9.02
CA ARG A 300 -3.93 -0.86 -9.80
C ARG A 300 -5.33 -1.42 -10.09
N TYR A 301 -5.50 -2.76 -10.09
CA TYR A 301 -6.81 -3.36 -10.33
C TYR A 301 -7.72 -3.29 -9.10
N LEU A 302 -7.17 -3.03 -7.91
CA LEU A 302 -7.95 -2.89 -6.67
C LEU A 302 -8.84 -1.66 -6.67
N VAL A 303 -8.58 -0.69 -7.55
CA VAL A 303 -9.41 0.51 -7.74
C VAL A 303 -10.33 0.40 -8.95
N THR A 304 -10.47 -0.80 -9.51
CA THR A 304 -11.36 -1.06 -10.64
C THR A 304 -12.32 -2.20 -10.32
N TRP A 305 -13.44 -2.23 -11.03
CA TRP A 305 -14.33 -3.40 -11.09
C TRP A 305 -13.81 -4.46 -12.06
N SER A 306 -12.51 -4.52 -12.32
CA SER A 306 -11.89 -5.44 -13.28
C SER A 306 -10.78 -6.22 -12.58
N SER A 307 -10.68 -7.51 -12.84
CA SER A 307 -9.52 -8.32 -12.44
C SER A 307 -8.50 -8.34 -13.59
N PRO A 308 -7.18 -8.47 -13.33
CA PRO A 308 -6.16 -8.43 -14.36
C PRO A 308 -6.50 -9.33 -15.55
N TYR A 309 -6.63 -8.74 -16.73
CA TYR A 309 -6.78 -9.49 -17.98
C TYR A 309 -5.42 -10.05 -18.40
N LEU A 310 -5.43 -11.25 -18.98
CA LEU A 310 -4.33 -11.68 -19.83
C LEU A 310 -4.33 -10.75 -21.05
N SER A 311 -3.49 -9.72 -21.05
CA SER A 311 -3.46 -8.71 -22.11
C SER A 311 -3.08 -9.36 -23.45
N GLN A 312 -4.06 -9.60 -24.31
CA GLN A 312 -3.83 -9.92 -25.73
C GLN A 312 -4.03 -8.65 -26.56
N GLY A 313 -2.95 -7.89 -26.77
CA GLY A 313 -2.75 -7.08 -27.98
C GLY A 313 -3.59 -5.81 -28.18
N SER A 314 -4.40 -5.35 -27.23
CA SER A 314 -5.00 -4.00 -27.28
C SER A 314 -4.25 -3.03 -26.37
N SER A 315 -4.11 -1.78 -26.80
CA SER A 315 -3.62 -0.67 -25.97
C SER A 315 -4.58 -0.49 -24.77
N GLU A 316 -4.18 -0.92 -23.57
CA GLU A 316 -4.94 -0.64 -22.35
C GLU A 316 -5.03 0.87 -22.14
N ASP A 317 -6.24 1.38 -21.88
CA ASP A 317 -6.43 2.76 -21.45
C ASP A 317 -5.86 2.90 -20.03
N ILE A 318 -4.91 3.80 -19.84
CA ILE A 318 -4.26 3.98 -18.53
C ILE A 318 -5.17 4.71 -17.55
N GLY A 319 -6.12 5.52 -18.04
CA GLY A 319 -6.97 6.40 -17.22
C GLY A 319 -8.17 5.71 -16.58
N VAL A 320 -8.20 4.38 -16.53
CA VAL A 320 -9.24 3.61 -15.81
C VAL A 320 -8.76 3.12 -14.45
N TYR A 321 -7.48 3.37 -14.13
CA TYR A 321 -6.80 2.86 -12.93
C TYR A 321 -6.55 3.96 -11.88
N ASP A 322 -7.19 5.11 -12.03
CA ASP A 322 -6.98 6.31 -11.21
C ASP A 322 -8.34 6.89 -10.75
N VAL A 323 -8.30 7.90 -9.87
CA VAL A 323 -9.49 8.64 -9.40
C VAL A 323 -10.01 9.63 -10.45
N GLU A 324 -9.16 9.98 -11.40
CA GLU A 324 -9.36 11.11 -12.29
C GLU A 324 -10.07 10.67 -13.57
N GLY A 325 -10.41 11.66 -14.39
CA GLY A 325 -10.95 11.48 -15.73
C GLY A 325 -10.44 12.62 -16.60
N ARG A 326 -10.78 12.62 -17.89
CA ARG A 326 -10.38 13.69 -18.82
C ARG A 326 -11.17 14.97 -18.66
#